data_AF-A0A7S0FJC1-F1
#
_entry.id   AF-A0A7S0FJC1-F1
#
_cell.length_a   1.000
_cell.length_b   1.000
_cell.length_c   1.000
_cell.angle_alpha   90.00
_cell.angle_beta   90.00
_cell.angle_gamma   90.00
#
_symmetry.space_group_name_H-M   'P 1'
#
loop_
_entity.id
_entity.type
_entity.pdbx_description
1 polymer ?
#
loop_
_entity_poly.entity_id
_entity_poly.type
_entity_poly.pdbx_seq_one_letter_code
_entity_poly.pdbx_strand_id
1 'polypeptide(L)'
;LNSTMISCCFAVTLPLVTVILYNRRLATQHAEKRELRERKAAVLRYWALFHHAEPLKSLPFTPTLSCEPEASPLMDRFDWRFVPASTFTADEGCAELEGAPWVDINNTNDPRTVWAAPHAVGSLLDAAEQRLDPGRTDRIVLFSGSEMPLSAAFGRNEAERNATVARLRRYFRRISYQTKDIHVEHVHLAPMGPSWGYLLRLMGVLQANCSTPQQLHERLLDWGEILRVNLTVKSRTMLASWGQVASWLDDPAKCIAVVPYFESIGKLYPQSNSSLRAVEVAYLSRRQLRAWVATPAARAVGVERRSFGPEDWWRELARYRFLLSPAGSGIQTAKNIEALLVLTIPIIQVIDFVTYGELVALGFPLVLVSTWSEVTPNRTSEWWAALSPRLESFRRNCLTVDGYWRMYIGDVSRCE
;
A
#
# COMPACT_ATOMS: atom_id res chain seq x y z
N LEU A 1 12.73 37.62 65.89
CA LEU A 1 11.51 36.81 65.60
C LEU A 1 11.30 36.76 64.10
N ASN A 2 11.47 35.56 63.54
CA ASN A 2 10.88 35.01 62.30
C ASN A 2 11.14 35.68 60.93
N SER A 3 12.33 35.44 60.37
CA SER A 3 12.55 35.49 58.90
C SER A 3 13.01 34.15 58.29
N THR A 4 13.31 33.14 59.12
CA THR A 4 13.86 31.84 58.68
C THR A 4 12.79 30.76 58.49
N MET A 5 11.54 31.00 58.90
CA MET A 5 10.45 30.01 58.81
C MET A 5 9.66 30.04 57.48
N ILE A 6 9.77 31.10 56.67
CA ILE A 6 9.00 31.21 55.43
C ILE A 6 9.68 30.45 54.27
N SER A 7 10.99 30.23 54.33
CA SER A 7 11.75 29.54 53.27
C SER A 7 11.50 28.03 53.24
N CYS A 8 11.27 27.38 54.39
CA CYS A 8 11.02 25.93 54.43
C CYS A 8 9.63 25.50 53.91
N CYS A 9 8.62 26.37 53.95
CA CYS A 9 7.27 26.02 53.47
C CYS A 9 7.13 26.09 51.93
N PHE A 10 7.95 26.91 51.25
CA PHE A 10 7.96 26.98 49.79
C PHE A 10 8.75 25.84 49.12
N ALA A 11 9.74 25.27 49.82
CA ALA A 11 10.56 24.18 49.29
C ALA A 11 9.80 22.84 49.16
N VAL A 12 8.72 22.63 49.91
CA VAL A 12 7.94 21.38 49.89
C VAL A 12 6.68 21.48 49.01
N THR A 13 6.16 22.68 48.77
CA THR A 13 4.92 22.89 48.02
C THR A 13 5.11 22.89 46.49
N LEU A 14 6.25 23.38 45.98
CA LEU A 14 6.54 23.40 44.54
C LEU A 14 6.65 21.98 43.90
N PRO A 15 7.34 21.00 44.53
CA PRO A 15 7.41 19.64 44.02
C PRO A 15 6.04 18.96 43.98
N LEU A 16 5.18 19.21 44.98
CA LEU A 16 3.85 18.61 45.06
C LEU A 16 2.91 19.12 43.95
N VAL A 17 2.91 20.43 43.68
CA VAL A 17 2.12 21.01 42.57
C VAL A 17 2.61 20.48 41.22
N THR A 18 3.92 20.35 41.03
CA THR A 18 4.51 19.80 39.79
C THR A 18 4.10 18.34 39.57
N VAL A 19 4.15 17.51 40.62
CA VAL A 19 3.72 16.11 40.57
C VAL A 19 2.21 16.01 40.29
N ILE A 20 1.38 16.87 40.90
CA ILE A 20 -0.07 16.88 40.64
C ILE A 20 -0.38 17.27 39.19
N LEU A 21 0.30 18.31 38.65
CA LEU A 21 0.12 18.73 37.25
C LEU A 21 0.62 17.68 36.26
N TYR A 22 1.74 17.02 36.56
CA TYR A 22 2.28 15.92 35.76
C TYR A 22 1.31 14.72 35.74
N ASN A 23 0.81 14.31 36.91
CA ASN A 23 -0.16 13.21 37.03
C ASN A 23 -1.49 13.54 36.34
N ARG A 24 -1.97 14.79 36.42
CA ARG A 24 -3.15 15.23 35.67
C ARG A 24 -2.91 15.15 34.16
N ARG A 25 -1.76 15.61 33.67
CA ARG A 25 -1.40 15.54 32.24
C ARG A 25 -1.33 14.09 31.76
N LEU A 26 -0.71 13.21 32.54
CA LEU A 26 -0.67 11.77 32.23
C LEU A 26 -2.08 11.16 32.22
N ALA A 27 -2.91 11.48 33.21
CA ALA A 27 -4.29 10.98 33.26
C ALA A 27 -5.12 11.43 32.06
N THR A 28 -5.00 12.70 31.64
CA THR A 28 -5.63 13.21 30.41
C THR A 28 -5.11 12.46 29.18
N GLN A 29 -3.80 12.26 29.05
CA GLN A 29 -3.21 11.49 27.93
C GLN A 29 -3.69 10.04 27.91
N HIS A 30 -3.83 9.39 29.07
CA HIS A 30 -4.37 8.04 29.17
C HIS A 30 -5.86 7.97 28.83
N ALA A 31 -6.66 8.95 29.25
CA ALA A 31 -8.08 9.04 28.92
C ALA A 31 -8.28 9.25 27.41
N GLU A 32 -7.55 10.20 26.80
CA GLU A 32 -7.55 10.44 25.35
C GLU A 32 -7.14 9.19 24.57
N LYS A 33 -6.07 8.50 25.00
CA LYS A 33 -5.65 7.22 24.40
C LYS A 33 -6.72 6.14 24.54
N ARG A 34 -7.43 6.05 25.67
CA ARG A 34 -8.49 5.06 25.88
C ARG A 34 -9.71 5.36 25.00
N GLU A 35 -10.18 6.60 24.97
CA GLU A 35 -11.29 7.00 24.12
C GLU A 35 -10.98 6.75 22.63
N LEU A 36 -9.75 7.09 22.21
CA LEU A 36 -9.29 6.81 20.85
C LEU A 36 -9.27 5.31 20.54
N ARG A 37 -8.81 4.46 21.48
CA ARG A 37 -8.85 2.99 21.34
C ARG A 37 -10.28 2.47 21.22
N GLU A 38 -11.21 2.98 22.03
CA GLU A 38 -12.62 2.57 21.99
C GLU A 38 -13.29 2.98 20.67
N ARG A 39 -13.06 4.22 20.20
CA ARG A 39 -13.52 4.70 18.88
C ARG A 39 -12.96 3.82 17.76
N LYS A 40 -11.66 3.49 17.80
CA LYS A 40 -10.97 2.62 16.83
C LYS A 40 -11.52 1.19 16.84
N ALA A 41 -11.75 0.62 18.02
CA ALA A 41 -12.37 -0.70 18.15
C ALA A 41 -13.80 -0.71 17.58
N ALA A 42 -14.55 0.37 17.75
CA ALA A 42 -15.86 0.53 17.11
C ALA A 42 -15.75 0.59 15.57
N VAL A 43 -14.76 1.32 15.03
CA VAL A 43 -14.48 1.35 13.57
C VAL A 43 -14.19 -0.07 13.07
N LEU A 44 -13.30 -0.80 13.74
CA LEU A 44 -12.92 -2.17 13.35
C LEU A 44 -14.10 -3.14 13.41
N ARG A 45 -14.95 -3.07 14.45
CA ARG A 45 -16.16 -3.89 14.55
C ARG A 45 -17.17 -3.58 13.46
N TYR A 46 -17.42 -2.30 13.20
CA TYR A 46 -18.31 -1.90 12.12
C TYR A 46 -17.75 -2.38 10.79
N TRP A 47 -16.45 -2.23 10.58
CA TRP A 47 -15.79 -2.63 9.36
C TRP A 47 -15.71 -4.15 9.15
N ALA A 48 -15.63 -4.96 10.21
CA ALA A 48 -15.78 -6.41 10.12
C ALA A 48 -17.12 -6.80 9.46
N LEU A 49 -18.15 -5.96 9.58
CA LEU A 49 -19.41 -6.16 8.86
C LEU A 49 -19.35 -5.69 7.40
N PHE A 50 -18.59 -4.63 7.10
CA PHE A 50 -18.55 -4.00 5.77
C PHE A 50 -17.57 -4.61 4.78
N HIS A 51 -16.46 -5.20 5.22
CA HIS A 51 -15.53 -5.83 4.27
C HIS A 51 -16.15 -7.04 3.56
N HIS A 52 -17.20 -7.63 4.14
CA HIS A 52 -18.03 -8.65 3.50
C HIS A 52 -19.23 -8.07 2.72
N ALA A 53 -19.41 -6.75 2.71
CA ALA A 53 -20.48 -6.09 1.97
C ALA A 53 -20.03 -5.72 0.55
N GLU A 54 -20.96 -5.80 -0.39
CA GLU A 54 -20.74 -5.28 -1.74
C GLU A 54 -20.68 -3.74 -1.72
N PRO A 55 -19.82 -3.12 -2.57
CA PRO A 55 -18.94 -3.78 -3.55
C PRO A 55 -17.54 -4.15 -3.03
N LEU A 56 -17.24 -3.89 -1.75
CA LEU A 56 -15.89 -4.02 -1.19
C LEU A 56 -15.41 -5.46 -1.10
N LYS A 57 -16.34 -6.39 -0.86
CA LYS A 57 -16.06 -7.83 -0.83
C LYS A 57 -15.38 -8.33 -2.10
N SER A 58 -15.76 -7.80 -3.26
CA SER A 58 -15.19 -8.21 -4.54
C SER A 58 -13.82 -7.58 -4.82
N LEU A 59 -13.42 -6.53 -4.11
CA LEU A 59 -12.20 -5.79 -4.42
C LEU A 59 -10.96 -6.56 -3.92
N PRO A 60 -9.88 -6.58 -4.72
CA PRO A 60 -8.69 -7.35 -4.39
C PRO A 60 -7.79 -6.57 -3.44
N PHE A 61 -8.25 -6.26 -2.22
CA PHE A 61 -7.40 -5.60 -1.25
C PHE A 61 -6.16 -6.46 -0.96
N THR A 62 -5.00 -5.84 -0.98
CA THR A 62 -3.74 -6.52 -0.65
C THR A 62 -3.16 -5.94 0.62
N PRO A 63 -2.70 -6.78 1.56
CA PRO A 63 -1.98 -6.27 2.71
C PRO A 63 -0.73 -5.56 2.20
N THR A 64 -0.61 -4.29 2.55
CA THR A 64 0.56 -3.44 2.24
C THR A 64 1.51 -3.41 3.44
N LEU A 65 0.94 -3.62 4.61
CA LEU A 65 1.62 -3.74 5.88
C LEU A 65 1.20 -5.06 6.52
N SER A 66 2.16 -5.85 7.00
CA SER A 66 1.92 -7.15 7.62
C SER A 66 1.01 -7.10 8.84
N CYS A 67 0.80 -5.91 9.39
CA CYS A 67 -0.04 -5.66 10.54
C CYS A 67 -1.49 -5.23 10.16
N GLU A 68 -1.80 -5.04 8.87
CA GLU A 68 -3.15 -4.73 8.43
C GLU A 68 -4.13 -5.87 8.79
N PRO A 69 -5.36 -5.53 9.23
CA PRO A 69 -6.34 -6.53 9.65
C PRO A 69 -6.62 -7.59 8.58
N GLU A 70 -6.80 -8.83 9.04
CA GLU A 70 -7.11 -10.02 8.24
C GLU A 70 -8.49 -9.94 7.58
N ALA A 71 -8.65 -9.12 6.55
CA ALA A 71 -9.98 -8.85 6.01
C ALA A 71 -10.05 -8.72 4.50
N SER A 72 -9.04 -9.23 3.80
CA SER A 72 -9.19 -9.43 2.38
C SER A 72 -9.60 -10.87 2.12
N PRO A 73 -10.75 -11.13 1.46
CA PRO A 73 -11.10 -12.47 0.99
C PRO A 73 -10.03 -13.10 0.08
N LEU A 74 -9.12 -12.29 -0.46
CA LEU A 74 -7.94 -12.78 -1.18
C LEU A 74 -6.95 -13.49 -0.27
N MET A 75 -6.79 -13.00 0.97
CA MET A 75 -5.87 -13.58 1.95
C MET A 75 -6.38 -14.91 2.51
N ASP A 76 -7.70 -15.08 2.59
CA ASP A 76 -8.35 -16.32 3.08
C ASP A 76 -8.13 -17.52 2.15
N ARG A 77 -7.57 -17.29 0.96
CA ARG A 77 -7.25 -18.34 -0.02
C ARG A 77 -5.91 -19.01 0.21
N PHE A 78 -5.08 -18.49 1.12
CA PHE A 78 -3.78 -19.07 1.44
C PHE A 78 -3.91 -20.11 2.56
N ASP A 79 -3.24 -21.25 2.39
CA ASP A 79 -3.20 -22.31 3.40
C ASP A 79 -2.29 -21.93 4.56
N TRP A 80 -1.09 -21.45 4.25
CA TRP A 80 -0.11 -20.99 5.24
C TRP A 80 0.18 -19.50 5.08
N ARG A 81 0.40 -18.83 6.21
CA ARG A 81 0.86 -17.44 6.27
C ARG A 81 2.12 -17.30 7.12
N PHE A 82 3.14 -16.65 6.59
CA PHE A 82 4.34 -16.25 7.33
C PHE A 82 4.29 -14.74 7.56
N VAL A 83 3.60 -14.35 8.63
CA VAL A 83 3.46 -12.96 9.07
C VAL A 83 4.54 -12.69 10.11
N PRO A 84 5.31 -11.60 10.03
CA PRO A 84 6.15 -11.18 11.15
C PRO A 84 5.25 -10.63 12.28
N ALA A 85 5.63 -10.82 13.54
CA ALA A 85 4.82 -10.40 14.69
C ALA A 85 4.72 -8.88 14.67
N SER A 86 3.61 -8.34 14.21
CA SER A 86 3.41 -6.91 14.25
C SER A 86 2.03 -6.63 14.77
N THR A 87 1.96 -5.93 15.89
CA THR A 87 0.71 -5.31 16.32
C THR A 87 0.57 -4.01 15.54
N PHE A 88 -0.49 -3.88 14.73
CA PHE A 88 -0.86 -2.56 14.22
C PHE A 88 -1.38 -1.77 15.41
N THR A 89 -0.57 -0.87 15.95
CA THR A 89 -1.08 0.14 16.85
C THR A 89 -1.39 1.36 16.00
N ALA A 90 -2.64 1.80 16.04
CA ALA A 90 -3.08 2.94 15.24
C ALA A 90 -2.45 4.28 15.67
N ASP A 91 -1.51 4.26 16.64
CA ASP A 91 -0.75 5.40 17.13
C ASP A 91 0.75 5.35 16.73
N GLU A 92 1.32 4.15 16.51
CA GLU A 92 2.76 3.96 16.20
C GLU A 92 3.02 3.21 14.89
N GLY A 93 1.97 2.77 14.19
CA GLY A 93 2.08 1.94 12.99
C GLY A 93 2.25 0.46 13.33
N CYS A 94 2.86 -0.28 12.41
CA CYS A 94 3.28 -1.67 12.68
C CYS A 94 4.37 -1.67 13.77
N ALA A 95 4.11 -2.31 14.92
CA ALA A 95 5.11 -2.53 15.97
C ALA A 95 6.28 -3.41 15.49
N GLU A 96 7.38 -3.41 16.25
CA GLU A 96 8.59 -4.18 15.95
C GLU A 96 8.32 -5.68 15.80
N LEU A 97 9.02 -6.27 14.83
CA LEU A 97 8.85 -7.64 14.36
C LEU A 97 9.60 -8.63 15.26
N GLU A 98 9.11 -8.95 16.45
CA GLU A 98 9.72 -9.97 17.31
C GLU A 98 8.89 -11.27 17.36
N GLY A 99 9.43 -12.33 16.76
CA GLY A 99 9.06 -13.71 17.09
C GLY A 99 7.65 -14.20 16.71
N ALA A 100 7.15 -13.95 15.49
CA ALA A 100 5.93 -14.63 15.04
C ALA A 100 6.23 -15.97 14.37
N PRO A 101 5.54 -17.05 14.79
CA PRO A 101 5.48 -18.29 14.03
C PRO A 101 4.60 -18.11 12.78
N TRP A 102 4.83 -18.96 11.78
CA TRP A 102 3.89 -19.15 10.68
C TRP A 102 2.52 -19.58 11.22
N VAL A 103 1.45 -19.19 10.54
CA VAL A 103 0.06 -19.53 10.86
C VAL A 103 -0.44 -20.56 9.85
N ASP A 104 -0.89 -21.71 10.36
CA ASP A 104 -1.64 -22.70 9.59
C ASP A 104 -3.12 -22.33 9.61
N ILE A 105 -3.66 -21.87 8.47
CA ILE A 105 -5.04 -21.40 8.42
C ILE A 105 -6.00 -22.57 8.22
N ASN A 106 -5.60 -23.51 7.36
CA ASN A 106 -6.42 -24.63 6.96
C ASN A 106 -6.06 -25.92 7.70
N ASN A 107 -5.17 -25.85 8.70
CA ASN A 107 -4.67 -26.99 9.47
C ASN A 107 -4.14 -28.10 8.56
N THR A 108 -3.34 -27.72 7.56
CA THR A 108 -2.76 -28.64 6.58
C THR A 108 -1.26 -28.76 6.77
N ASN A 109 -0.76 -29.99 6.91
CA ASN A 109 0.67 -30.25 7.00
C ASN A 109 1.42 -29.97 5.69
N ASP A 110 0.70 -29.91 4.56
CA ASP A 110 1.27 -29.68 3.23
C ASP A 110 0.40 -28.66 2.43
N PRO A 111 0.74 -27.36 2.49
CA PRO A 111 -0.02 -26.29 1.86
C PRO A 111 0.11 -26.35 0.35
N ARG A 112 -0.95 -26.00 -0.37
CA ARG A 112 -0.87 -25.70 -1.80
C ARG A 112 -0.49 -24.25 -2.03
N THR A 113 -0.82 -23.39 -1.10
CA THR A 113 -0.72 -21.93 -1.26
C THR A 113 -0.12 -21.31 -0.01
N VAL A 114 0.94 -20.53 -0.20
CA VAL A 114 1.65 -19.87 0.89
C VAL A 114 1.71 -18.38 0.63
N TRP A 115 1.35 -17.60 1.64
CA TRP A 115 1.65 -16.18 1.68
C TRP A 115 2.78 -15.94 2.69
N ALA A 116 3.73 -15.07 2.35
CA ALA A 116 4.81 -14.72 3.25
C ALA A 116 5.15 -13.23 3.13
N ALA A 117 5.43 -12.58 4.26
CA ALA A 117 6.11 -11.30 4.21
C ALA A 117 7.53 -11.49 3.65
N PRO A 118 8.07 -10.53 2.87
CA PRO A 118 9.45 -10.58 2.39
C PRO A 118 10.52 -10.88 3.45
N HIS A 119 10.30 -10.46 4.70
CA HIS A 119 11.26 -10.65 5.79
C HIS A 119 11.28 -12.10 6.30
N ALA A 120 10.24 -12.89 5.98
CA ALA A 120 10.06 -14.26 6.43
C ALA A 120 10.58 -15.30 5.42
N VAL A 121 11.31 -14.88 4.37
CA VAL A 121 11.90 -15.79 3.37
C VAL A 121 12.73 -16.90 4.03
N GLY A 122 13.58 -16.54 5.02
CA GLY A 122 14.38 -17.51 5.77
C GLY A 122 13.52 -18.51 6.53
N SER A 123 12.60 -18.03 7.36
CA SER A 123 11.70 -18.89 8.14
C SER A 123 10.80 -19.78 7.28
N LEU A 124 10.37 -19.28 6.12
CA LEU A 124 9.63 -20.09 5.14
C LEU A 124 10.49 -21.22 4.60
N LEU A 125 11.74 -20.94 4.21
CA LEU A 125 12.65 -21.97 3.69
C LEU A 125 12.97 -23.02 4.75
N ASP A 126 13.21 -22.61 5.98
CA ASP A 126 13.47 -23.53 7.09
C ASP A 126 12.26 -24.43 7.36
N ALA A 127 11.05 -23.86 7.39
CA ALA A 127 9.81 -24.62 7.52
C ALA A 127 9.57 -25.56 6.33
N ALA A 128 9.88 -25.09 5.11
CA ALA A 128 9.73 -25.87 3.89
C ALA A 128 10.63 -27.11 3.89
N GLU A 129 11.91 -26.93 4.24
CA GLU A 129 12.91 -28.00 4.31
C GLU A 129 12.61 -29.04 5.39
N GLN A 130 11.95 -28.63 6.48
CA GLN A 130 11.58 -29.55 7.55
C GLN A 130 10.29 -30.33 7.30
N ARG A 131 9.35 -29.76 6.52
CA ARG A 131 7.94 -30.23 6.52
C ARG A 131 7.37 -30.55 5.16
N LEU A 132 7.85 -29.90 4.10
CA LEU A 132 7.25 -30.03 2.78
C LEU A 132 7.90 -31.18 2.02
N ASP A 133 7.07 -31.99 1.36
CA ASP A 133 7.54 -33.00 0.43
C ASP A 133 8.17 -32.34 -0.80
N PRO A 134 9.49 -32.52 -1.06
CA PRO A 134 10.17 -31.98 -2.24
C PRO A 134 9.75 -32.68 -3.54
N GLY A 135 9.10 -33.86 -3.47
CA GLY A 135 8.52 -34.55 -4.63
C GLY A 135 7.29 -33.82 -5.19
N ARG A 136 6.67 -32.94 -4.39
CA ARG A 136 5.63 -32.03 -4.81
C ARG A 136 6.22 -30.66 -5.10
N THR A 137 5.94 -30.13 -6.27
CA THR A 137 6.31 -28.74 -6.61
C THR A 137 5.11 -27.92 -7.01
N ASP A 138 3.89 -28.47 -7.02
CA ASP A 138 2.67 -27.81 -7.47
C ASP A 138 2.24 -26.59 -6.63
N ARG A 139 2.95 -26.32 -5.52
CA ARG A 139 2.67 -25.22 -4.60
C ARG A 139 2.99 -23.86 -5.20
N ILE A 140 2.34 -22.84 -4.67
CA ILE A 140 2.58 -21.45 -5.01
C ILE A 140 2.93 -20.65 -3.76
N VAL A 141 3.87 -19.72 -3.88
CA VAL A 141 4.19 -18.75 -2.83
C VAL A 141 4.03 -17.32 -3.35
N LEU A 142 3.36 -16.49 -2.55
CA LEU A 142 3.27 -15.05 -2.74
C LEU A 142 4.05 -14.32 -1.65
N PHE A 143 5.00 -13.48 -2.06
CA PHE A 143 5.65 -12.52 -1.18
C PHE A 143 5.01 -11.13 -1.31
N SER A 144 4.36 -10.66 -0.23
CA SER A 144 3.77 -9.31 -0.15
C SER A 144 3.62 -8.85 1.31
N GLY A 145 2.95 -7.72 1.58
CA GLY A 145 2.75 -7.27 2.97
C GLY A 145 3.87 -6.40 3.55
N SER A 146 4.87 -6.05 2.75
CA SER A 146 5.76 -4.93 3.03
C SER A 146 6.23 -4.30 1.73
N GLU A 147 6.71 -3.06 1.79
CA GLU A 147 7.32 -2.40 0.63
C GLU A 147 8.77 -2.86 0.36
N MET A 148 9.24 -3.93 1.03
CA MET A 148 10.62 -4.41 0.90
C MET A 148 10.88 -4.90 -0.54
N PRO A 149 11.88 -4.34 -1.24
CA PRO A 149 12.18 -4.76 -2.60
C PRO A 149 12.66 -6.21 -2.67
N LEU A 150 12.40 -6.86 -3.80
CA LEU A 150 12.91 -8.19 -4.10
C LEU A 150 14.44 -8.25 -3.98
N SER A 151 15.13 -7.23 -4.51
CA SER A 151 16.59 -7.14 -4.44
C SER A 151 17.16 -7.19 -3.03
N ALA A 152 16.37 -6.79 -2.02
CA ALA A 152 16.74 -6.86 -0.61
C ALA A 152 16.33 -8.19 0.02
N ALA A 153 15.13 -8.69 -0.29
CA ALA A 153 14.57 -9.87 0.35
C ALA A 153 15.28 -11.18 -0.05
N PHE A 154 15.70 -11.31 -1.30
CA PHE A 154 16.21 -12.58 -1.82
C PHE A 154 17.74 -12.74 -1.72
N GLY A 155 18.46 -11.69 -1.35
CA GLY A 155 19.92 -11.71 -1.21
C GLY A 155 20.59 -10.44 -1.72
N ARG A 156 21.73 -10.09 -1.14
CA ARG A 156 22.46 -8.84 -1.39
C ARG A 156 23.05 -8.77 -2.80
N ASN A 157 23.37 -9.92 -3.38
CA ASN A 157 23.96 -10.03 -4.72
C ASN A 157 23.23 -11.09 -5.56
N GLU A 158 23.60 -11.19 -6.83
CA GLU A 158 22.96 -12.10 -7.79
C GLU A 158 23.11 -13.57 -7.39
N ALA A 159 24.29 -13.97 -6.88
CA ALA A 159 24.53 -15.34 -6.45
C ALA A 159 23.62 -15.75 -5.27
N GLU A 160 23.48 -14.88 -4.27
CA GLU A 160 22.57 -15.10 -3.14
C GLU A 160 21.11 -15.18 -3.60
N ARG A 161 20.68 -14.29 -4.51
CA ARG A 161 19.32 -14.31 -5.07
C ARG A 161 19.04 -15.61 -5.82
N ASN A 162 19.97 -16.05 -6.66
CA ASN A 162 19.84 -17.29 -7.41
C ASN A 162 19.80 -18.50 -6.46
N ALA A 163 20.59 -18.49 -5.38
CA ALA A 163 20.55 -19.53 -4.36
C ALA A 163 19.19 -19.56 -3.63
N THR A 164 18.64 -18.41 -3.26
CA THR A 164 17.31 -18.31 -2.65
C THR A 164 16.21 -18.84 -3.58
N VAL A 165 16.21 -18.42 -4.85
CA VAL A 165 15.25 -18.90 -5.86
C VAL A 165 15.40 -20.41 -6.07
N ALA A 166 16.62 -20.92 -6.16
CA ALA A 166 16.87 -22.35 -6.32
C ALA A 166 16.31 -23.17 -5.14
N ARG A 167 16.46 -22.68 -3.90
CA ARG A 167 15.86 -23.31 -2.71
C ARG A 167 14.34 -23.27 -2.75
N LEU A 168 13.73 -22.12 -3.05
CA LEU A 168 12.27 -21.98 -3.16
C LEU A 168 11.68 -22.91 -4.25
N ARG A 169 12.34 -23.00 -5.41
CA ARG A 169 11.87 -23.82 -6.54
C ARG A 169 11.85 -25.33 -6.27
N ARG A 170 12.49 -25.80 -5.19
CA ARG A 170 12.36 -27.20 -4.75
C ARG A 170 10.95 -27.52 -4.25
N TYR A 171 10.22 -26.51 -3.77
CA TYR A 171 8.91 -26.70 -3.13
C TYR A 171 7.77 -25.98 -3.86
N PHE A 172 8.09 -24.89 -4.57
CA PHE A 172 7.11 -24.00 -5.19
C PHE A 172 7.32 -23.92 -6.72
N ARG A 173 6.30 -24.27 -7.49
CA ARG A 173 6.25 -24.13 -8.96
C ARG A 173 6.15 -22.66 -9.35
N ARG A 174 5.46 -21.85 -8.53
CA ARG A 174 5.30 -20.42 -8.78
C ARG A 174 5.75 -19.61 -7.58
N ILE A 175 6.62 -18.65 -7.84
CA ILE A 175 7.09 -17.66 -6.89
C ILE A 175 6.60 -16.30 -7.40
N SER A 176 5.69 -15.69 -6.66
CA SER A 176 5.12 -14.37 -6.99
C SER A 176 5.61 -13.35 -5.97
N TYR A 177 5.94 -12.13 -6.40
CA TYR A 177 6.50 -11.09 -5.55
C TYR A 177 5.88 -9.74 -5.89
N GLN A 178 5.34 -9.04 -4.89
CA GLN A 178 4.62 -7.78 -5.11
C GLN A 178 5.58 -6.60 -5.41
N THR A 179 6.60 -6.40 -4.59
CA THR A 179 7.53 -5.25 -4.71
C THR A 179 8.78 -5.58 -5.53
N LYS A 180 8.57 -5.97 -6.80
CA LYS A 180 9.64 -6.43 -7.70
C LYS A 180 10.38 -5.28 -8.39
N ASP A 181 11.45 -4.81 -7.77
CA ASP A 181 12.30 -3.73 -8.32
C ASP A 181 13.22 -4.19 -9.45
N ILE A 182 13.73 -5.41 -9.39
CA ILE A 182 14.64 -6.00 -10.38
C ILE A 182 14.05 -7.22 -11.07
N HIS A 183 14.59 -7.57 -12.24
CA HIS A 183 14.31 -8.86 -12.87
C HIS A 183 15.08 -9.97 -12.15
N VAL A 184 14.38 -11.04 -11.77
CA VAL A 184 14.97 -12.29 -11.28
C VAL A 184 14.21 -13.43 -11.94
N GLU A 185 14.96 -14.34 -12.56
CA GLU A 185 14.39 -15.47 -13.29
C GLU A 185 13.50 -16.32 -12.36
N HIS A 186 12.39 -16.83 -12.90
CA HIS A 186 11.40 -17.63 -12.17
C HIS A 186 10.63 -16.92 -11.04
N VAL A 187 10.84 -15.60 -10.86
CA VAL A 187 10.03 -14.79 -9.93
C VAL A 187 9.08 -13.91 -10.74
N HIS A 188 7.78 -14.10 -10.53
CA HIS A 188 6.73 -13.37 -11.22
C HIS A 188 6.29 -12.15 -10.42
N LEU A 189 5.89 -11.07 -11.10
CA LEU A 189 5.23 -9.96 -10.43
C LEU A 189 3.86 -10.38 -9.91
N ALA A 190 3.55 -9.98 -8.67
CA ALA A 190 2.20 -9.96 -8.14
C ALA A 190 1.66 -8.53 -8.17
N PRO A 191 0.50 -8.25 -8.79
CA PRO A 191 -0.10 -6.92 -8.69
C PRO A 191 -0.47 -6.58 -7.24
N MET A 192 -0.22 -5.34 -6.85
CA MET A 192 -0.80 -4.76 -5.64
C MET A 192 -2.24 -4.37 -5.91
N GLY A 193 -3.10 -4.48 -4.91
CA GLY A 193 -4.48 -4.02 -4.94
C GLY A 193 -4.64 -2.66 -4.30
N PRO A 194 -5.87 -2.26 -3.96
CA PRO A 194 -6.08 -1.19 -3.00
C PRO A 194 -5.46 -1.59 -1.65
N SER A 195 -4.94 -0.59 -0.93
CA SER A 195 -4.23 -0.79 0.33
C SER A 195 -5.14 -0.44 1.51
N TRP A 196 -5.17 -1.33 2.51
CA TRP A 196 -6.04 -1.14 3.67
C TRP A 196 -5.64 0.07 4.50
N GLY A 197 -4.35 0.36 4.68
CA GLY A 197 -3.90 1.52 5.44
C GLY A 197 -4.45 2.84 4.89
N TYR A 198 -4.51 2.99 3.56
CA TYR A 198 -5.11 4.18 2.95
C TYR A 198 -6.63 4.21 3.08
N LEU A 199 -7.30 3.07 2.88
CA LEU A 199 -8.75 3.00 3.01
C LEU A 199 -9.20 3.22 4.47
N LEU A 200 -8.50 2.68 5.46
CA LEU A 200 -8.81 2.88 6.87
C LEU A 200 -8.73 4.37 7.25
N ARG A 201 -7.77 5.10 6.68
CA ARG A 201 -7.70 6.56 6.85
C ARG A 201 -8.89 7.27 6.22
N LEU A 202 -9.30 6.87 5.01
CA LEU A 202 -10.52 7.38 4.37
C LEU A 202 -11.75 7.09 5.22
N MET A 203 -11.90 5.86 5.71
CA MET A 203 -13.01 5.43 6.56
C MET A 203 -13.05 6.22 7.87
N GLY A 204 -11.90 6.48 8.49
CA GLY A 204 -11.81 7.34 9.67
C GLY A 204 -12.31 8.76 9.41
N VAL A 205 -11.98 9.34 8.25
CA VAL A 205 -12.48 10.66 7.84
C VAL A 205 -13.99 10.62 7.58
N LEU A 206 -14.48 9.63 6.84
CA LEU A 206 -15.92 9.48 6.58
C LEU A 206 -16.72 9.32 7.87
N GLN A 207 -16.25 8.47 8.78
CA GLN A 207 -16.90 8.25 10.07
C GLN A 207 -16.87 9.49 10.95
N ALA A 208 -15.75 10.23 11.00
CA ALA A 208 -15.66 11.48 11.76
C ALA A 208 -16.67 12.55 11.26
N ASN A 209 -17.03 12.48 9.98
CA ASN A 209 -18.00 13.37 9.34
C ASN A 209 -19.45 12.86 9.39
N CYS A 210 -19.71 11.70 10.02
CA CYS A 210 -21.05 11.13 10.16
C CYS A 210 -21.50 11.18 11.63
N SER A 211 -22.69 11.70 11.88
CA SER A 211 -23.30 11.74 13.22
C SER A 211 -24.02 10.45 13.57
N THR A 212 -24.38 9.62 12.58
CA THR A 212 -25.09 8.36 12.79
C THR A 212 -24.51 7.21 11.94
N PRO A 213 -24.69 5.94 12.36
CA PRO A 213 -24.32 4.79 11.53
C PRO A 213 -25.03 4.76 10.17
N GLN A 214 -26.26 5.28 10.10
CA GLN A 214 -27.03 5.35 8.85
C GLN A 214 -26.37 6.29 7.83
N GLN A 215 -25.87 7.45 8.25
CA GLN A 215 -25.15 8.36 7.36
C GLN A 215 -23.86 7.73 6.83
N LEU A 216 -23.13 7.00 7.67
CA LEU A 216 -21.93 6.28 7.24
C LEU A 216 -22.28 5.20 6.21
N HIS A 217 -23.37 4.45 6.44
CA HIS A 217 -23.87 3.47 5.47
C HIS A 217 -24.22 4.12 4.12
N GLU A 218 -24.94 5.24 4.11
CA GLU A 218 -25.29 5.98 2.89
C GLU A 218 -24.04 6.47 2.14
N ARG A 219 -23.01 6.97 2.85
CA ARG A 219 -21.73 7.35 2.25
C ARG A 219 -21.01 6.16 1.62
N LEU A 220 -21.13 4.97 2.20
CA LEU A 220 -20.54 3.76 1.64
C LEU A 220 -21.31 3.26 0.42
N LEU A 221 -22.64 3.40 0.38
CA LEU A 221 -23.43 3.13 -0.81
C LEU A 221 -23.05 4.08 -1.96
N ASP A 222 -22.85 5.37 -1.68
CA ASP A 222 -22.34 6.34 -2.66
C ASP A 222 -20.96 5.92 -3.21
N TRP A 223 -20.09 5.39 -2.34
CA TRP A 223 -18.82 4.85 -2.81
C TRP A 223 -18.99 3.63 -3.72
N GLY A 224 -19.99 2.80 -3.46
CA GLY A 224 -20.33 1.69 -4.35
C GLY A 224 -20.85 2.14 -5.72
N GLU A 225 -21.61 3.23 -5.78
CA GLU A 225 -22.02 3.84 -7.05
C GLU A 225 -20.83 4.40 -7.83
N ILE A 226 -19.85 5.00 -7.15
CA ILE A 226 -18.61 5.47 -7.79
C ILE A 226 -17.85 4.30 -8.47
N LEU A 227 -17.85 3.11 -7.87
CA LEU A 227 -17.23 1.92 -8.45
C LEU A 227 -18.03 1.31 -9.61
N ARG A 228 -19.28 1.71 -9.80
CA ARG A 228 -20.16 1.27 -10.90
C ARG A 228 -20.20 2.22 -12.09
N VAL A 229 -19.56 3.40 -12.00
CA VAL A 229 -19.50 4.36 -13.11
C VAL A 229 -18.97 3.71 -14.40
N ASN A 230 -19.47 4.16 -15.54
CA ASN A 230 -19.03 3.75 -16.87
C ASN A 230 -18.17 4.85 -17.53
N LEU A 231 -17.75 4.66 -18.77
CA LEU A 231 -16.92 5.65 -19.47
C LEU A 231 -17.63 6.98 -19.79
N THR A 232 -18.95 7.09 -19.69
CA THR A 232 -19.67 8.33 -20.05
C THR A 232 -19.50 9.43 -19.01
N VAL A 233 -19.05 9.11 -17.79
CA VAL A 233 -18.81 10.11 -16.73
C VAL A 233 -17.50 10.90 -16.94
N LYS A 234 -16.69 10.50 -17.92
CA LYS A 234 -15.37 11.07 -18.22
C LYS A 234 -15.51 12.45 -18.87
N SER A 235 -15.51 13.48 -18.03
CA SER A 235 -15.68 14.89 -18.43
C SER A 235 -14.38 15.70 -18.44
N ARG A 236 -13.28 15.15 -17.88
CA ARG A 236 -11.99 15.82 -17.78
C ARG A 236 -10.87 14.99 -18.40
N THR A 237 -9.84 15.65 -18.89
CA THR A 237 -8.73 14.97 -19.57
C THR A 237 -7.78 14.31 -18.57
N MET A 238 -7.09 15.12 -17.76
CA MET A 238 -5.96 14.59 -16.99
C MET A 238 -5.81 15.24 -15.63
N LEU A 239 -5.68 14.41 -14.59
CA LEU A 239 -5.40 14.85 -13.23
C LEU A 239 -3.92 14.64 -12.90
N ALA A 240 -3.24 15.70 -12.46
CA ALA A 240 -1.97 15.62 -11.76
C ALA A 240 -2.21 15.60 -10.26
N SER A 241 -1.97 14.44 -9.63
CA SER A 241 -2.08 14.30 -8.18
C SER A 241 -0.87 13.57 -7.62
N TRP A 242 -0.38 14.07 -6.49
CA TRP A 242 0.63 13.41 -5.69
C TRP A 242 0.20 13.51 -4.24
N GLY A 243 0.00 12.36 -3.58
CA GLY A 243 -0.63 12.30 -2.27
C GLY A 243 0.09 13.11 -1.20
N GLN A 244 -0.68 13.74 -0.31
CA GLN A 244 -0.17 14.51 0.83
C GLN A 244 0.63 13.64 1.82
N VAL A 245 0.29 12.35 1.91
CA VAL A 245 0.95 11.38 2.80
C VAL A 245 2.44 11.25 2.50
N ALA A 246 2.80 11.38 1.21
CA ALA A 246 4.18 11.31 0.75
C ALA A 246 4.75 12.70 0.43
N SER A 247 4.23 13.77 1.03
CA SER A 247 4.71 15.15 0.81
C SER A 247 6.13 15.40 1.32
N TRP A 248 6.63 14.56 2.22
CA TRP A 248 8.03 14.60 2.65
C TRP A 248 9.00 14.31 1.49
N LEU A 249 8.57 13.55 0.47
CA LEU A 249 9.32 13.33 -0.78
C LEU A 249 9.40 14.58 -1.66
N ASP A 250 8.74 15.68 -1.31
CA ASP A 250 8.81 16.92 -2.09
C ASP A 250 9.85 17.90 -1.51
N ASP A 251 10.42 17.58 -0.34
CA ASP A 251 11.37 18.44 0.36
C ASP A 251 12.75 17.74 0.40
N PRO A 252 13.74 18.25 -0.35
CA PRO A 252 15.08 17.65 -0.39
C PRO A 252 15.71 17.54 1.00
N ALA A 253 15.49 18.52 1.89
CA ALA A 253 16.05 18.51 3.23
C ALA A 253 15.44 17.37 4.06
N LYS A 254 14.14 17.09 3.91
CA LYS A 254 13.50 15.94 4.56
C LYS A 254 13.99 14.62 3.99
N CYS A 255 14.13 14.51 2.66
CA CYS A 255 14.69 13.31 2.04
C CYS A 255 16.12 13.01 2.54
N ILE A 256 16.97 14.04 2.66
CA ILE A 256 18.34 13.90 3.16
C ILE A 256 18.34 13.55 4.65
N ALA A 257 17.54 14.24 5.48
CA ALA A 257 17.49 14.01 6.92
C ALA A 257 16.97 12.61 7.30
N VAL A 258 16.20 11.98 6.42
CA VAL A 258 15.69 10.62 6.58
C VAL A 258 16.83 9.59 6.57
N VAL A 259 17.86 9.75 5.73
CA VAL A 259 18.91 8.72 5.57
C VAL A 259 19.71 8.48 6.86
N PRO A 260 20.31 9.50 7.53
CA PRO A 260 21.09 9.27 8.75
C PRO A 260 20.24 8.75 9.91
N TYR A 261 18.95 9.13 9.99
CA TYR A 261 18.05 8.63 11.02
C TYR A 261 17.88 7.12 10.91
N PHE A 262 17.64 6.59 9.71
CA PHE A 262 17.45 5.16 9.50
C PHE A 262 18.75 4.38 9.71
N GLU A 263 19.87 4.89 9.19
CA GLU A 263 21.20 4.34 9.47
C GLU A 263 21.48 4.28 10.99
N SER A 264 21.11 5.31 11.76
CA SER A 264 21.39 5.38 13.20
C SER A 264 20.64 4.35 14.06
N ILE A 265 19.48 3.87 13.59
CA ILE A 265 18.69 2.84 14.28
C ILE A 265 18.94 1.44 13.70
N GLY A 266 19.98 1.28 12.88
CA GLY A 266 20.30 0.01 12.22
C GLY A 266 19.24 -0.45 11.21
N LYS A 267 18.28 0.41 10.86
CA LYS A 267 17.27 0.12 9.85
C LYS A 267 17.79 0.68 8.54
N LEU A 268 18.10 -0.17 7.56
CA LEU A 268 18.53 0.29 6.23
C LEU A 268 17.43 1.06 5.46
N TYR A 269 16.22 1.17 6.02
CA TYR A 269 15.01 1.53 5.30
C TYR A 269 14.09 2.43 6.12
N PRO A 270 13.46 3.44 5.49
CA PRO A 270 12.43 4.26 6.11
C PRO A 270 11.29 3.46 6.73
N GLN A 271 10.53 4.09 7.65
CA GLN A 271 9.30 3.53 8.26
C GLN A 271 8.30 2.97 7.23
N SER A 272 8.40 3.36 5.96
CA SER A 272 7.61 2.80 4.87
C SER A 272 8.07 1.41 4.39
N ASN A 273 9.14 0.83 4.95
CA ASN A 273 9.78 -0.42 4.48
C ASN A 273 10.31 -0.36 3.03
N SER A 274 10.43 0.83 2.44
CA SER A 274 10.93 1.03 1.08
C SER A 274 12.44 1.21 1.04
N SER A 275 13.11 0.88 -0.08
CA SER A 275 14.55 1.13 -0.22
C SER A 275 14.90 2.59 -0.40
N LEU A 276 16.12 2.99 -0.05
CA LEU A 276 16.67 4.30 -0.39
C LEU A 276 16.56 4.59 -1.90
N ARG A 277 16.74 3.55 -2.73
CA ARG A 277 16.56 3.64 -4.18
C ARG A 277 15.12 3.97 -4.57
N ALA A 278 14.12 3.34 -3.95
CA ALA A 278 12.71 3.66 -4.16
C ALA A 278 12.38 5.11 -3.76
N VAL A 279 12.92 5.58 -2.63
CA VAL A 279 12.78 6.97 -2.19
C VAL A 279 13.39 7.94 -3.20
N GLU A 280 14.59 7.66 -3.69
CA GLU A 280 15.27 8.47 -4.70
C GLU A 280 14.45 8.56 -5.99
N VAL A 281 14.01 7.41 -6.52
CA VAL A 281 13.16 7.33 -7.72
C VAL A 281 11.87 8.12 -7.53
N ALA A 282 11.24 8.01 -6.36
CA ALA A 282 10.03 8.74 -6.02
C ALA A 282 10.24 10.26 -6.00
N TYR A 283 11.29 10.72 -5.32
CA TYR A 283 11.69 12.13 -5.29
C TYR A 283 11.92 12.68 -6.70
N LEU A 284 12.72 11.98 -7.51
CA LEU A 284 13.04 12.39 -8.87
C LEU A 284 11.78 12.45 -9.76
N SER A 285 10.95 11.41 -9.73
CA SER A 285 9.71 11.34 -10.50
C SER A 285 8.75 12.50 -10.17
N ARG A 286 8.55 12.76 -8.87
CA ARG A 286 7.69 13.86 -8.39
C ARG A 286 8.24 15.23 -8.77
N ARG A 287 9.55 15.45 -8.61
CA ARG A 287 10.20 16.71 -8.99
C ARG A 287 10.06 16.98 -10.49
N GLN A 288 10.30 15.98 -11.32
CA GLN A 288 10.17 16.09 -12.78
C GLN A 288 8.71 16.35 -13.20
N LEU A 289 7.74 15.66 -12.59
CA LEU A 289 6.33 15.90 -12.87
C LEU A 289 5.95 17.34 -12.50
N ARG A 290 6.33 17.81 -11.30
CA ARG A 290 6.06 19.17 -10.82
C ARG A 290 6.61 20.23 -11.78
N ALA A 291 7.83 20.03 -12.27
CA ALA A 291 8.43 20.92 -13.26
C ALA A 291 7.65 20.90 -14.58
N TRP A 292 7.28 19.72 -15.07
CA TRP A 292 6.57 19.57 -16.33
C TRP A 292 5.14 20.13 -16.30
N VAL A 293 4.37 19.92 -15.21
CA VAL A 293 2.98 20.43 -15.12
C VAL A 293 2.89 21.96 -15.12
N ALA A 294 3.99 22.68 -14.87
CA ALA A 294 4.06 24.13 -14.96
C ALA A 294 4.22 24.64 -16.42
N THR A 295 4.53 23.76 -17.37
CA THR A 295 4.84 24.13 -18.76
C THR A 295 3.58 24.41 -19.59
N PRO A 296 3.71 25.16 -20.73
CA PRO A 296 2.64 25.28 -21.70
C PRO A 296 2.18 23.94 -22.29
N ALA A 297 3.09 22.97 -22.45
CA ALA A 297 2.77 21.64 -22.99
C ALA A 297 1.78 20.88 -22.09
N ALA A 298 1.97 20.92 -20.77
CA ALA A 298 1.03 20.31 -19.83
C ALA A 298 -0.36 20.98 -19.87
N ARG A 299 -0.42 22.31 -20.05
CA ARG A 299 -1.70 23.01 -20.23
C ARG A 299 -2.39 22.61 -21.54
N ALA A 300 -1.62 22.46 -22.62
CA ALA A 300 -2.14 22.09 -23.93
C ALA A 300 -2.81 20.71 -23.95
N VAL A 301 -2.34 19.77 -23.12
CA VAL A 301 -2.97 18.44 -22.97
C VAL A 301 -4.07 18.40 -21.90
N GLY A 302 -4.40 19.55 -21.30
CA GLY A 302 -5.51 19.66 -20.33
C GLY A 302 -5.19 19.07 -18.96
N VAL A 303 -3.94 19.18 -18.50
CA VAL A 303 -3.57 18.78 -17.13
C VAL A 303 -4.15 19.75 -16.12
N GLU A 304 -4.87 19.21 -15.14
CA GLU A 304 -5.29 19.94 -13.95
C GLU A 304 -4.48 19.50 -12.74
N ARG A 305 -3.90 20.46 -11.99
CA ARG A 305 -3.28 20.22 -10.69
C ARG A 305 -4.28 20.56 -9.59
N ARG A 306 -4.81 19.56 -8.90
CA ARG A 306 -5.80 19.74 -7.83
C ARG A 306 -5.44 18.87 -6.61
N SER A 307 -5.86 19.35 -5.45
CA SER A 307 -5.83 18.60 -4.20
C SER A 307 -7.26 18.35 -3.76
N PHE A 308 -7.54 17.15 -3.28
CA PHE A 308 -8.86 16.73 -2.83
C PHE A 308 -8.79 16.22 -1.39
N GLY A 309 -9.88 16.38 -0.64
CA GLY A 309 -10.08 15.63 0.59
C GLY A 309 -10.19 14.13 0.28
N PRO A 310 -9.83 13.25 1.22
CA PRO A 310 -9.99 11.80 1.04
C PRO A 310 -11.41 11.40 0.56
N GLU A 311 -12.44 12.05 1.08
CA GLU A 311 -13.85 11.83 0.77
C GLU A 311 -14.23 12.15 -0.68
N ASP A 312 -13.56 13.13 -1.30
CA ASP A 312 -13.84 13.55 -2.68
C ASP A 312 -12.96 12.85 -3.71
N TRP A 313 -11.86 12.23 -3.26
CA TRP A 313 -10.81 11.69 -4.12
C TRP A 313 -11.36 10.76 -5.22
N TRP A 314 -12.13 9.74 -4.84
CA TRP A 314 -12.66 8.75 -5.78
C TRP A 314 -13.69 9.35 -6.74
N ARG A 315 -14.56 10.21 -6.22
CA ARG A 315 -15.60 10.88 -7.00
C ARG A 315 -14.99 11.81 -8.06
N GLU A 316 -13.99 12.58 -7.69
CA GLU A 316 -13.29 13.47 -8.62
C GLU A 316 -12.41 12.68 -9.58
N LEU A 317 -11.67 11.67 -9.12
CA LEU A 317 -10.83 10.81 -9.96
C LEU A 317 -11.63 10.13 -11.08
N ALA A 318 -12.87 9.70 -10.79
CA ALA A 318 -13.76 9.07 -11.76
C ALA A 318 -14.07 9.96 -12.97
N ARG A 319 -13.97 11.29 -12.84
CA ARG A 319 -14.27 12.24 -13.92
C ARG A 319 -13.14 12.39 -14.94
N TYR A 320 -11.92 11.95 -14.61
CA TYR A 320 -10.75 12.10 -15.47
C TYR A 320 -10.53 10.87 -16.35
N ARG A 321 -10.03 11.08 -17.57
CA ARG A 321 -9.56 10.01 -18.45
C ARG A 321 -8.22 9.44 -18.00
N PHE A 322 -7.32 10.32 -17.56
CA PHE A 322 -5.96 9.97 -17.16
C PHE A 322 -5.60 10.48 -15.76
N LEU A 323 -4.74 9.71 -15.07
CA LEU A 323 -4.07 10.12 -13.83
C LEU A 323 -2.55 10.15 -14.08
N LEU A 324 -1.91 11.30 -13.93
CA LEU A 324 -0.45 11.38 -13.86
C LEU A 324 0.01 10.86 -12.51
N SER A 325 0.68 9.72 -12.52
CA SER A 325 1.01 8.98 -11.33
C SER A 325 2.53 8.92 -11.15
N PRO A 326 3.14 9.94 -10.53
CA PRO A 326 4.56 9.88 -10.21
C PRO A 326 4.83 8.80 -9.17
N ALA A 327 6.04 8.26 -9.10
CA ALA A 327 6.38 7.25 -8.10
C ALA A 327 6.09 7.73 -6.65
N GLY A 328 5.55 6.83 -5.84
CA GLY A 328 5.38 7.01 -4.39
C GLY A 328 6.58 6.45 -3.64
N SER A 329 6.55 6.44 -2.29
CA SER A 329 7.64 5.85 -1.50
C SER A 329 7.82 4.36 -1.82
N GLY A 330 6.73 3.63 -2.09
CA GLY A 330 6.73 2.24 -2.54
C GLY A 330 6.89 2.07 -4.05
N ILE A 331 7.33 0.87 -4.45
CA ILE A 331 7.53 0.48 -5.86
C ILE A 331 6.20 0.44 -6.61
N GLN A 332 5.18 -0.23 -6.04
CA GLN A 332 3.79 -0.14 -6.49
C GLN A 332 3.02 0.88 -5.64
N THR A 333 1.93 1.42 -6.16
CA THR A 333 1.14 2.44 -5.46
C THR A 333 -0.36 2.23 -5.67
N ALA A 334 -1.12 2.30 -4.59
CA ALA A 334 -2.55 1.95 -4.58
C ALA A 334 -3.35 2.84 -5.52
N LYS A 335 -2.98 4.12 -5.65
CA LYS A 335 -3.63 5.09 -6.55
C LYS A 335 -3.74 4.64 -8.00
N ASN A 336 -2.82 3.78 -8.48
CA ASN A 336 -2.93 3.22 -9.83
C ASN A 336 -4.14 2.29 -9.93
N ILE A 337 -4.35 1.46 -8.92
CA ILE A 337 -5.49 0.54 -8.85
C ILE A 337 -6.78 1.30 -8.57
N GLU A 338 -6.75 2.30 -7.69
CA GLU A 338 -7.89 3.18 -7.43
C GLU A 338 -8.36 3.86 -8.72
N ALA A 339 -7.43 4.39 -9.53
CA ALA A 339 -7.74 4.98 -10.82
C ALA A 339 -8.39 3.97 -11.77
N LEU A 340 -7.83 2.76 -11.89
CA LEU A 340 -8.39 1.72 -12.75
C LEU A 340 -9.78 1.24 -12.30
N LEU A 341 -10.04 1.18 -10.99
CA LEU A 341 -11.35 0.85 -10.43
C LEU A 341 -12.43 1.86 -10.82
N VAL A 342 -12.06 3.12 -11.06
CA VAL A 342 -12.95 4.16 -11.58
C VAL A 342 -12.73 4.46 -13.06
N LEU A 343 -12.14 3.52 -13.82
CA LEU A 343 -11.92 3.59 -15.27
C LEU A 343 -11.04 4.79 -15.71
N THR A 344 -10.08 5.19 -14.89
CA THR A 344 -9.09 6.24 -15.16
C THR A 344 -7.74 5.59 -15.44
N ILE A 345 -7.10 5.90 -16.56
CA ILE A 345 -5.83 5.28 -16.98
C ILE A 345 -4.64 5.97 -16.28
N PRO A 346 -3.84 5.24 -15.50
CA PRO A 346 -2.60 5.79 -14.95
C PRO A 346 -1.54 5.98 -16.04
N ILE A 347 -0.91 7.15 -16.06
CA ILE A 347 0.32 7.44 -16.80
C ILE A 347 1.47 7.47 -15.80
N ILE A 348 2.43 6.57 -15.98
CA ILE A 348 3.50 6.30 -15.02
C ILE A 348 4.83 6.56 -15.69
N GLN A 349 5.69 7.32 -15.00
CA GLN A 349 7.06 7.49 -15.43
C GLN A 349 7.90 6.28 -15.01
N VAL A 350 8.50 5.60 -15.97
CA VAL A 350 9.43 4.49 -15.73
C VAL A 350 10.83 5.05 -15.61
N ILE A 351 11.40 4.97 -14.41
CA ILE A 351 12.77 5.40 -14.13
C ILE A 351 13.69 4.19 -13.98
N ASP A 352 13.32 3.20 -13.16
CA ASP A 352 14.25 2.15 -12.73
C ASP A 352 13.63 0.76 -12.54
N PHE A 353 12.37 0.69 -12.10
CA PHE A 353 11.76 -0.58 -11.67
C PHE A 353 11.06 -1.33 -12.80
N VAL A 354 11.32 -2.65 -12.87
CA VAL A 354 10.71 -3.55 -13.87
C VAL A 354 9.20 -3.77 -13.64
N THR A 355 8.73 -3.54 -12.42
CA THR A 355 7.34 -3.75 -11.98
C THR A 355 6.31 -3.23 -12.99
N TYR A 356 6.42 -2.00 -13.46
CA TYR A 356 5.37 -1.40 -14.29
C TYR A 356 5.31 -1.99 -15.70
N GLY A 357 6.46 -2.39 -16.27
CA GLY A 357 6.51 -3.13 -17.52
C GLY A 357 5.85 -4.50 -17.39
N GLU A 358 6.09 -5.19 -16.27
CA GLU A 358 5.47 -6.49 -15.99
C GLU A 358 3.96 -6.37 -15.71
N LEU A 359 3.46 -5.28 -15.11
CA LEU A 359 2.01 -5.02 -15.01
C LEU A 359 1.36 -4.85 -16.39
N VAL A 360 2.00 -4.10 -17.30
CA VAL A 360 1.49 -3.96 -18.68
C VAL A 360 1.50 -5.31 -19.39
N ALA A 361 2.54 -6.13 -19.21
CA ALA A 361 2.59 -7.49 -19.75
C ALA A 361 1.47 -8.38 -19.22
N LEU A 362 1.11 -8.25 -17.93
CA LEU A 362 -0.06 -8.90 -17.32
C LEU A 362 -1.41 -8.37 -17.83
N GLY A 363 -1.42 -7.31 -18.65
CA GLY A 363 -2.60 -6.74 -19.26
C GLY A 363 -3.19 -5.54 -18.52
N PHE A 364 -2.49 -4.96 -17.53
CA PHE A 364 -2.99 -3.75 -16.88
C PHE A 364 -3.00 -2.58 -17.88
N PRO A 365 -4.13 -1.84 -17.99
CA PRO A 365 -4.23 -0.69 -18.89
C PRO A 365 -3.53 0.53 -18.29
N LEU A 366 -2.20 0.53 -18.40
CA LEU A 366 -1.29 1.59 -17.96
C LEU A 366 -0.58 2.20 -19.16
N VAL A 367 -0.23 3.48 -19.06
CA VAL A 367 0.70 4.12 -19.99
C VAL A 367 2.04 4.29 -19.28
N LEU A 368 3.10 3.83 -19.92
CA LEU A 368 4.47 3.99 -19.45
C LEU A 368 5.17 5.05 -20.29
N VAL A 369 5.80 6.02 -19.63
CA VAL A 369 6.61 7.06 -20.29
C VAL A 369 7.99 7.09 -19.66
N SER A 370 9.03 7.38 -20.44
CA SER A 370 10.37 7.63 -19.89
C SER A 370 10.46 9.07 -19.36
N THR A 371 9.79 10.00 -20.03
CA THR A 371 9.76 11.42 -19.66
C THR A 371 8.35 12.00 -19.74
N TRP A 372 8.02 12.97 -18.90
CA TRP A 372 6.69 13.61 -18.93
C TRP A 372 6.43 14.41 -20.21
N SER A 373 7.47 14.83 -20.95
CA SER A 373 7.34 15.46 -22.27
C SER A 373 6.68 14.60 -23.33
N GLU A 374 6.62 13.28 -23.13
CA GLU A 374 5.91 12.36 -24.01
C GLU A 374 4.39 12.50 -23.93
N VAL A 375 3.88 13.12 -22.86
CA VAL A 375 2.44 13.34 -22.67
C VAL A 375 2.02 14.53 -23.54
N THR A 376 1.58 14.23 -24.76
CA THR A 376 1.14 15.22 -25.77
C THR A 376 -0.33 15.02 -26.14
N PRO A 377 -1.01 16.02 -26.74
CA PRO A 377 -2.40 15.87 -27.20
C PRO A 377 -2.61 14.67 -28.15
N ASN A 378 -1.68 14.44 -29.08
CA ASN A 378 -1.78 13.33 -30.03
C ASN A 378 -1.65 11.98 -29.32
N ARG A 379 -0.58 11.79 -28.54
CA ARG A 379 -0.34 10.54 -27.81
C ARG A 379 -1.44 10.22 -26.81
N THR A 380 -1.96 11.21 -26.08
CA THR A 380 -3.06 10.98 -25.13
C THR A 380 -4.36 10.58 -25.82
N SER A 381 -4.62 11.11 -27.02
CA SER A 381 -5.75 10.68 -27.85
C SER A 381 -5.59 9.22 -28.32
N GLU A 382 -4.40 8.86 -28.80
CA GLU A 382 -4.04 7.50 -29.21
C GLU A 382 -4.17 6.50 -28.05
N TRP A 383 -3.60 6.83 -26.89
CA TRP A 383 -3.68 5.98 -25.69
C TRP A 383 -5.11 5.80 -25.22
N TRP A 384 -5.93 6.85 -25.23
CA TRP A 384 -7.34 6.74 -24.86
C TRP A 384 -8.10 5.83 -25.81
N ALA A 385 -7.92 6.01 -27.12
CA ALA A 385 -8.55 5.18 -28.14
C ALA A 385 -8.14 3.69 -28.00
N ALA A 386 -6.87 3.42 -27.69
CA ALA A 386 -6.34 2.07 -27.55
C ALA A 386 -6.78 1.37 -26.25
N LEU A 387 -6.78 2.09 -25.11
CA LEU A 387 -6.95 1.48 -23.79
C LEU A 387 -8.36 1.62 -23.22
N SER A 388 -9.10 2.68 -23.55
CA SER A 388 -10.44 2.87 -22.95
C SER A 388 -11.44 1.75 -23.24
N PRO A 389 -11.48 1.12 -24.43
CA PRO A 389 -12.48 0.09 -24.73
C PRO A 389 -12.43 -1.15 -23.81
N ARG A 390 -11.27 -1.42 -23.21
CA ARG A 390 -11.05 -2.59 -22.33
C ARG A 390 -11.22 -2.28 -20.83
N LEU A 391 -11.32 -1.01 -20.43
CA LEU A 391 -11.32 -0.63 -19.00
C LEU A 391 -12.45 -1.29 -18.19
N GLU A 392 -13.66 -1.34 -18.75
CA GLU A 392 -14.81 -1.93 -18.04
C GLU A 392 -14.68 -3.45 -17.90
N SER A 393 -14.20 -4.13 -18.95
CA SER A 393 -13.90 -5.55 -18.91
C SER A 393 -12.81 -5.82 -17.87
N PHE A 394 -11.71 -5.06 -17.92
CA PHE A 394 -10.61 -5.20 -16.98
C PHE A 394 -11.06 -5.02 -15.53
N ARG A 395 -11.89 -4.00 -15.23
CA ARG A 395 -12.45 -3.82 -13.90
C ARG A 395 -13.26 -5.03 -13.44
N ARG A 396 -14.17 -5.54 -14.29
CA ARG A 396 -15.06 -6.66 -13.93
C ARG A 396 -14.33 -8.00 -13.79
N ASN A 397 -13.29 -8.23 -14.59
CA ASN A 397 -12.64 -9.53 -14.70
C ASN A 397 -11.31 -9.61 -13.94
N CYS A 398 -10.59 -8.49 -13.85
CA CYS A 398 -9.22 -8.44 -13.34
C CYS A 398 -9.09 -7.72 -12.01
N LEU A 399 -9.85 -6.65 -11.77
CA LEU A 399 -9.83 -5.91 -10.51
C LEU A 399 -10.79 -6.49 -9.48
N THR A 400 -10.76 -7.82 -9.36
CA THR A 400 -11.56 -8.58 -8.40
C THR A 400 -10.67 -9.53 -7.61
N VAL A 401 -11.14 -10.01 -6.47
CA VAL A 401 -10.47 -11.05 -5.68
C VAL A 401 -10.13 -12.27 -6.56
N ASP A 402 -11.05 -12.71 -7.41
CA ASP A 402 -10.82 -13.84 -8.33
C ASP A 402 -9.79 -13.53 -9.41
N GLY A 403 -9.86 -12.34 -10.01
CA GLY A 403 -8.89 -11.91 -11.02
C GLY A 403 -7.47 -11.89 -10.46
N TYR A 404 -7.29 -11.29 -9.27
CA TYR A 404 -6.00 -11.26 -8.60
C TYR A 404 -5.52 -12.64 -8.19
N TRP A 405 -6.41 -13.48 -7.67
CA TRP A 405 -6.05 -14.85 -7.31
C TRP A 405 -5.50 -15.63 -8.51
N ARG A 406 -6.17 -15.57 -9.66
CA ARG A 406 -5.71 -16.21 -10.91
C ARG A 406 -4.33 -15.70 -11.33
N MET A 407 -4.08 -14.39 -11.20
CA MET A 407 -2.76 -13.81 -11.47
C MET A 407 -1.69 -14.30 -10.48
N TYR A 408 -2.02 -14.44 -9.20
CA TYR A 408 -1.10 -14.90 -8.16
C TYR A 408 -0.68 -16.35 -8.34
N ILE A 409 -1.63 -17.23 -8.65
CA ILE A 409 -1.38 -18.67 -8.86
C ILE A 409 -0.88 -19.01 -10.27
N GLY A 410 -0.97 -18.05 -11.20
CA GLY A 410 -0.44 -18.19 -12.56
C GLY A 410 -1.36 -18.88 -13.55
N ASP A 411 -2.65 -18.93 -13.25
CA ASP A 411 -3.69 -19.43 -14.15
C ASP A 411 -3.92 -18.51 -15.35
N VAL A 412 -3.43 -17.27 -15.26
CA VAL A 412 -3.41 -16.31 -16.36
C VAL A 412 -2.02 -15.72 -16.54
N SER A 413 -1.56 -15.64 -17.79
CA SER A 413 -0.37 -14.88 -18.18
C SER A 413 -0.71 -13.45 -18.56
N ARG A 414 -1.97 -13.21 -18.95
CA ARG A 414 -2.57 -11.91 -19.24
C ARG A 414 -4.02 -11.95 -18.82
N CYS A 415 -4.49 -10.96 -18.09
CA CYS A 415 -5.82 -11.01 -17.49
C CYS A 415 -6.98 -10.80 -18.49
N GLU A 416 -6.69 -10.21 -19.66
CA GLU A 416 -7.64 -10.10 -20.79
C GLU A 416 -7.08 -10.67 -22.08
#